data_AF-A0A7S1KGU0-F1
#
_entry.id   AF-A0A7S1KGU0-F1
#
_cell.length_a   1.000
_cell.length_b   1.000
_cell.length_c   1.000
_cell.angle_alpha   90.00
_cell.angle_beta   90.00
_cell.angle_gamma   90.00
#
_symmetry.space_group_name_H-M   'P 1'
#
loop_
_entity.id
_entity.type
_entity.pdbx_description
1 polymer ?
#
loop_
_entity_poly.entity_id
_entity_poly.type
_entity_poly.pdbx_seq_one_letter_code
_entity_poly.pdbx_strand_id
1 'polypeptide(L)'
;MMNTRRMMERRIEKERDREAQLGGIEKMLFEQALTNTAARSDARVEAMRRQRLREQEETELRQDALFIQRMQEQERRQKLTEMEDRLARELERRKAEQIREYQNRQRVINGSDEIRDLKAKLEAARVTKERAAQLLEQQIREEEERWHERVLAERMEEERLKALEHEVAKEQSTENVKYQTKLMQQDQIRLREKAKEESMAEYIREKEQVEQIVEKIRLEDQREVEERLARQAEAQRELALFIQQKDEERRMQQIKEEEELRKIEEFARMKREREERIERERKQAEEEKKRILNELCRQQAERNAEREELEYLRDELYREEREALDRAKDEAALKKAIEDRFQMMKAFEQQMAEKEERKLQRAEEERKFRDIMLAKFAEDDRIEQMNDQKRRIKIQEHKREVERLVDIRRQMYQEERENELRERARLQEEEAQKQRIIEEERKRLLREHAAGLKDFLPKGTLQKREDVDLLDQAAQAKVKARREAK
;
A
#
# COMPACT_ATOMS: atom_id res chain seq x y z
N MET A 1 30.25 79.73 -131.15
CA MET A 1 30.02 80.27 -129.78
C MET A 1 28.60 80.80 -129.52
N MET A 2 27.64 80.81 -130.46
CA MET A 2 26.28 81.36 -130.20
C MET A 2 25.22 80.34 -129.73
N ASN A 3 25.34 79.06 -130.09
CA ASN A 3 24.29 78.09 -129.77
C ASN A 3 24.25 77.62 -128.30
N THR A 4 25.30 77.93 -127.54
CA THR A 4 25.41 77.49 -126.15
C THR A 4 24.50 78.29 -125.20
N ARG A 5 24.22 79.58 -125.45
CA ARG A 5 23.44 80.45 -124.53
C ARG A 5 21.92 80.22 -124.57
N ARG A 6 21.31 80.12 -125.76
CA ARG A 6 19.87 79.75 -125.92
C ARG A 6 19.58 78.32 -125.44
N MET A 7 20.55 77.42 -125.59
CA MET A 7 20.48 76.07 -125.00
C MET A 7 20.53 76.13 -123.47
N MET A 8 21.31 77.05 -122.88
CA MET A 8 21.40 77.26 -121.42
C MET A 8 20.11 77.86 -120.83
N GLU A 9 19.50 78.87 -121.47
CA GLU A 9 18.25 79.49 -120.98
C GLU A 9 17.07 78.52 -121.01
N ARG A 10 16.89 77.76 -122.11
CA ARG A 10 15.91 76.66 -122.16
C ARG A 10 16.22 75.53 -121.16
N ARG A 11 17.48 75.36 -120.77
CA ARG A 11 17.89 74.39 -119.74
C ARG A 11 17.51 74.91 -118.35
N ILE A 12 17.71 76.20 -118.07
CA ILE A 12 17.34 76.86 -116.79
C ILE A 12 15.83 76.93 -116.61
N GLU A 13 15.05 77.24 -117.65
CA GLU A 13 13.59 77.28 -117.55
C GLU A 13 13.01 75.86 -117.35
N LYS A 14 13.55 74.87 -118.07
CA LYS A 14 13.28 73.44 -117.79
C LYS A 14 13.71 73.03 -116.38
N GLU A 15 14.77 73.60 -115.82
CA GLU A 15 15.19 73.35 -114.45
C GLU A 15 14.25 73.99 -113.43
N ARG A 16 13.76 75.22 -113.66
CA ARG A 16 12.77 75.87 -112.79
C ARG A 16 11.42 75.18 -112.82
N ASP A 17 10.95 74.75 -113.99
CA ASP A 17 9.71 73.98 -114.12
C ASP A 17 9.85 72.62 -113.42
N ARG A 18 11.03 71.99 -113.52
CA ARG A 18 11.36 70.78 -112.76
C ARG A 18 11.40 71.07 -111.26
N GLU A 19 12.02 72.16 -110.81
CA GLU A 19 12.08 72.54 -109.39
C GLU A 19 10.69 72.83 -108.81
N ALA A 20 9.80 73.51 -109.55
CA ALA A 20 8.43 73.75 -109.11
C ALA A 20 7.60 72.46 -109.05
N GLN A 21 7.76 71.57 -110.04
CA GLN A 21 7.15 70.23 -110.02
C GLN A 21 7.69 69.40 -108.86
N LEU A 22 9.00 69.41 -108.61
CA LEU A 22 9.65 68.73 -107.49
C LEU A 22 9.16 69.31 -106.15
N GLY A 23 9.08 70.63 -105.99
CA GLY A 23 8.59 71.27 -104.77
C GLY A 23 7.10 71.01 -104.49
N GLY A 24 6.27 70.87 -105.54
CA GLY A 24 4.89 70.42 -105.41
C GLY A 24 4.78 68.97 -104.94
N ILE A 25 5.62 68.09 -105.49
CA ILE A 25 5.75 66.69 -105.06
C ILE A 25 6.26 66.63 -103.61
N GLU A 26 7.25 67.43 -103.23
CA GLU A 26 7.80 67.48 -101.87
C GLU A 26 6.76 67.92 -100.85
N LYS A 27 5.95 68.94 -101.13
CA LYS A 27 4.84 69.35 -100.24
C LYS A 27 3.78 68.26 -100.11
N MET A 28 3.39 67.64 -101.22
CA MET A 28 2.44 66.53 -101.21
C MET A 28 2.99 65.34 -100.40
N LEU A 29 4.28 64.99 -100.57
CA LEU A 29 4.94 63.94 -99.81
C LEU A 29 5.05 64.30 -98.33
N PHE A 30 5.28 65.57 -97.98
CA PHE A 30 5.33 66.05 -96.60
C PHE A 30 3.94 65.98 -95.93
N GLU A 31 2.87 66.40 -96.62
CA GLU A 31 1.50 66.26 -96.13
C GLU A 31 1.06 64.79 -96.02
N GLN A 32 1.45 63.96 -96.99
CA GLN A 32 1.26 62.50 -96.90
C GLN A 32 2.05 61.90 -95.73
N ALA A 33 3.28 62.37 -95.46
CA ALA A 33 4.04 61.93 -94.31
C ALA A 33 3.37 62.35 -92.98
N LEU A 34 2.86 63.58 -92.88
CA LEU A 34 2.19 64.09 -91.70
C LEU A 34 0.85 63.38 -91.41
N THR A 35 0.06 63.14 -92.45
CA THR A 35 -1.19 62.37 -92.34
C THR A 35 -0.93 60.92 -91.97
N ASN A 36 0.12 60.31 -92.52
CA ASN A 36 0.54 58.96 -92.15
C ASN A 36 1.04 58.87 -90.69
N THR A 37 1.77 59.87 -90.18
CA THR A 37 2.21 59.88 -88.78
C THR A 37 1.07 60.13 -87.81
N ALA A 38 0.10 61.00 -88.16
CA ALA A 38 -1.14 61.18 -87.41
C ALA A 38 -1.96 59.88 -87.39
N ALA A 39 -2.20 59.25 -88.55
CA ALA A 39 -2.94 57.99 -88.63
C ALA A 39 -2.27 56.84 -87.85
N ARG A 40 -0.93 56.76 -87.85
CA ARG A 40 -0.18 55.80 -87.01
C ARG A 40 -0.31 56.10 -85.52
N SER A 41 -0.32 57.38 -85.14
CA SER A 41 -0.48 57.79 -83.75
C SER A 41 -1.90 57.53 -83.25
N ASP A 42 -2.92 57.81 -84.06
CA ASP A 42 -4.32 57.51 -83.76
C ASP A 42 -4.55 56.00 -83.67
N ALA A 43 -4.03 55.22 -84.61
CA ALA A 43 -4.08 53.76 -84.53
C ALA A 43 -3.41 53.21 -83.25
N ARG A 44 -2.31 53.84 -82.81
CA ARG A 44 -1.63 53.49 -81.54
C ARG A 44 -2.47 53.89 -80.31
N VAL A 45 -3.09 55.06 -80.31
CA VAL A 45 -3.95 55.52 -79.21
C VAL A 45 -5.19 54.65 -79.12
N GLU A 46 -5.81 54.30 -80.25
CA GLU A 46 -6.92 53.35 -80.29
C GLU A 46 -6.49 51.97 -79.80
N ALA A 47 -5.33 51.46 -80.22
CA ALA A 47 -4.79 50.20 -79.72
C ALA A 47 -4.59 50.24 -78.19
N MET A 48 -4.05 51.33 -77.64
CA MET A 48 -3.91 51.51 -76.19
C MET A 48 -5.26 51.61 -75.47
N ARG A 49 -6.27 52.28 -76.05
CA ARG A 49 -7.63 52.34 -75.47
C ARG A 49 -8.28 50.95 -75.46
N ARG A 50 -8.17 50.20 -76.55
CA ARG A 50 -8.65 48.81 -76.63
C ARG A 50 -7.93 47.91 -75.63
N GLN A 51 -6.63 48.09 -75.46
CA GLN A 51 -5.84 47.36 -74.47
C GLN A 51 -6.31 47.68 -73.04
N ARG A 52 -6.46 48.96 -72.68
CA ARG A 52 -6.94 49.36 -71.34
C ARG A 52 -8.35 48.85 -71.05
N LEU A 53 -9.24 48.89 -72.03
CA LEU A 53 -10.60 48.36 -71.88
C LEU A 53 -10.56 46.85 -71.62
N ARG A 54 -9.74 46.10 -72.38
CA ARG A 54 -9.53 44.67 -72.14
C ARG A 54 -8.92 44.39 -70.77
N GLU A 55 -7.94 45.18 -70.35
CA GLU A 55 -7.34 45.05 -69.01
C GLU A 55 -8.38 45.33 -67.91
N GLN A 56 -9.25 46.32 -68.09
CA GLN A 56 -10.35 46.62 -67.17
C GLN A 56 -11.35 45.46 -67.11
N GLU A 57 -11.83 44.98 -68.26
CA GLU A 57 -12.72 43.82 -68.37
C GLU A 57 -12.09 42.58 -67.71
N GLU A 58 -10.80 42.32 -67.94
CA GLU A 58 -10.09 41.22 -67.29
C GLU A 58 -9.99 41.40 -65.77
N THR A 59 -9.78 42.62 -65.27
CA THR A 59 -9.75 42.87 -63.82
C THR A 59 -11.11 42.70 -63.17
N GLU A 60 -12.18 43.16 -63.82
CA GLU A 60 -13.56 42.99 -63.34
C GLU A 60 -13.94 41.51 -63.31
N LEU A 61 -13.66 40.78 -64.40
CA LEU A 61 -13.88 39.33 -64.46
C LEU A 61 -13.08 38.57 -63.38
N ARG A 62 -11.83 38.97 -63.10
CA ARG A 62 -11.03 38.38 -62.01
C ARG A 62 -11.64 38.68 -60.65
N GLN A 63 -12.12 39.90 -60.42
CA GLN A 63 -12.76 40.27 -59.15
C GLN A 63 -14.06 39.50 -58.93
N ASP A 64 -14.90 39.38 -59.97
CA ASP A 64 -16.13 38.61 -59.94
C ASP A 64 -15.87 37.12 -59.70
N ALA A 65 -14.86 36.55 -60.38
CA ALA A 65 -14.45 35.17 -60.16
C ALA A 65 -13.99 34.94 -58.71
N LEU A 66 -13.22 35.85 -58.13
CA LEU A 66 -12.80 35.78 -56.73
C LEU A 66 -13.98 35.91 -55.76
N PHE A 67 -14.93 36.79 -56.06
CA PHE A 67 -16.14 36.96 -55.25
C PHE A 67 -17.00 35.69 -55.26
N ILE A 68 -17.26 35.14 -56.45
CA ILE A 68 -18.00 33.88 -56.61
C ILE A 68 -17.27 32.74 -55.89
N GLN A 69 -15.95 32.63 -56.04
CA GLN A 69 -15.16 31.61 -55.35
C GLN A 69 -15.29 31.74 -53.83
N ARG A 70 -15.18 32.96 -53.27
CA ARG A 70 -15.35 33.19 -51.83
C ARG A 70 -16.74 32.82 -51.34
N MET A 71 -17.78 33.16 -52.09
CA MET A 71 -19.16 32.78 -51.75
C MET A 71 -19.34 31.26 -51.75
N GLN A 72 -18.83 30.57 -52.78
CA GLN A 72 -18.86 29.11 -52.84
C GLN A 72 -18.05 28.46 -51.71
N GLU A 73 -16.89 29.02 -51.34
CA GLU A 73 -16.10 28.55 -50.21
C GLU A 73 -16.84 28.74 -48.89
N GLN A 74 -17.52 29.87 -48.69
CA GLN A 74 -18.35 30.11 -47.51
C GLN A 74 -19.52 29.12 -47.43
N GLU A 75 -20.24 28.89 -48.52
CA GLU A 75 -21.33 27.91 -48.54
C GLU A 75 -20.82 26.49 -48.29
N ARG A 76 -19.67 26.12 -48.86
CA ARG A 76 -19.02 24.82 -48.60
C ARG A 76 -18.64 24.69 -47.13
N ARG A 77 -18.08 25.75 -46.52
CA ARG A 77 -17.74 25.78 -45.10
C ARG A 77 -18.98 25.65 -44.22
N GLN A 78 -20.05 26.38 -44.52
CA GLN A 78 -21.32 26.28 -43.79
C GLN A 78 -21.91 24.86 -43.85
N LYS A 79 -21.95 24.26 -45.04
CA LYS A 79 -22.40 22.87 -45.21
C LYS A 79 -21.52 21.88 -44.44
N LEU A 80 -20.21 22.12 -44.41
CA LEU A 80 -19.26 21.29 -43.67
C LEU A 80 -19.47 21.43 -42.15
N THR A 81 -19.63 22.65 -41.64
CA THR A 81 -19.92 22.88 -40.20
C THR A 81 -21.27 22.28 -39.80
N GLU A 82 -22.31 22.39 -40.64
CA GLU A 82 -23.60 21.76 -40.36
C GLU A 82 -23.51 20.22 -40.32
N MET A 83 -22.72 19.62 -41.22
CA MET A 83 -22.47 18.17 -41.21
C MET A 83 -21.67 17.75 -39.98
N GLU A 84 -20.65 18.52 -39.60
CA GLU A 84 -19.86 18.31 -38.38
C GLU A 84 -20.73 18.43 -37.12
N ASP A 85 -21.59 19.44 -37.01
CA ASP A 85 -22.50 19.63 -35.89
C ASP A 85 -23.52 18.49 -35.77
N ARG A 86 -24.06 18.01 -36.90
CA ARG A 86 -24.96 16.85 -36.92
C ARG A 86 -24.23 15.60 -36.44
N LEU A 87 -23.02 15.36 -36.95
CA LEU A 87 -22.20 14.24 -36.53
C LEU A 87 -21.84 14.33 -35.04
N ALA A 88 -21.47 15.52 -34.55
CA ALA A 88 -21.14 15.76 -33.16
C ALA A 88 -22.35 15.45 -32.25
N ARG A 89 -23.54 15.92 -32.61
CA ARG A 89 -24.78 15.62 -31.88
C ARG A 89 -25.14 14.14 -31.89
N GLU A 90 -24.93 13.44 -33.00
CA GLU A 90 -25.16 11.98 -33.07
C GLU A 90 -24.15 11.22 -32.20
N LEU A 91 -22.88 11.64 -32.22
CA LEU A 91 -21.85 11.07 -31.35
C LEU A 91 -22.14 11.33 -29.87
N GLU A 92 -22.59 12.53 -29.51
CA GLU A 92 -23.02 12.87 -28.16
C GLU A 92 -24.23 12.05 -27.72
N ARG A 93 -25.23 11.86 -28.59
CA ARG A 93 -26.39 11.00 -28.32
C ARG A 93 -25.96 9.56 -28.06
N ARG A 94 -25.13 8.98 -28.93
CA ARG A 94 -24.60 7.61 -28.74
C ARG A 94 -23.81 7.49 -27.45
N LYS A 95 -22.96 8.47 -27.13
CA LYS A 95 -22.21 8.48 -25.86
C LYS A 95 -23.15 8.58 -24.65
N ALA A 96 -24.17 9.45 -24.72
CA ALA A 96 -25.14 9.59 -23.65
C ALA A 96 -25.96 8.30 -23.45
N GLU A 97 -26.36 7.63 -24.53
CA GLU A 97 -27.01 6.32 -24.49
C GLU A 97 -26.10 5.26 -23.86
N GLN A 98 -24.84 5.17 -24.28
CA GLN A 98 -23.85 4.26 -23.67
C GLN A 98 -23.65 4.52 -22.17
N ILE A 99 -23.58 5.79 -21.75
CA ILE A 99 -23.46 6.15 -20.33
C ILE A 99 -24.73 5.73 -19.56
N ARG A 100 -25.92 5.96 -20.12
CA ARG A 100 -27.19 5.55 -19.50
C ARG A 100 -27.28 4.03 -19.38
N GLU A 101 -26.94 3.29 -20.43
CA GLU A 101 -26.90 1.83 -20.41
C GLU A 101 -25.89 1.32 -19.38
N TYR A 102 -24.69 1.88 -19.35
CA TYR A 102 -23.68 1.54 -18.35
C TYR A 102 -24.16 1.82 -16.93
N GLN A 103 -24.73 3.00 -16.67
CA GLN A 103 -25.26 3.35 -15.35
C GLN A 103 -26.44 2.46 -14.95
N ASN A 104 -27.31 2.11 -15.89
CA ASN A 104 -28.41 1.17 -15.65
C ASN A 104 -27.86 -0.22 -15.30
N ARG A 105 -26.88 -0.71 -16.07
CA ARG A 105 -26.18 -1.97 -15.81
C ARG A 105 -25.55 -1.96 -14.41
N GLN A 106 -24.83 -0.90 -14.05
CA GLN A 106 -24.24 -0.73 -12.72
C GLN A 106 -25.29 -0.69 -11.60
N ARG A 107 -26.42 -0.02 -11.81
CA ARG A 107 -27.53 0.01 -10.85
C ARG A 107 -28.09 -1.39 -10.61
N VAL A 108 -28.32 -2.16 -11.66
CA VAL A 108 -28.80 -3.55 -11.57
C VAL A 108 -27.75 -4.43 -10.86
N ILE A 109 -26.47 -4.29 -11.21
CA ILE A 109 -25.37 -5.05 -10.60
C ILE A 109 -25.25 -4.75 -9.10
N ASN A 110 -25.24 -3.48 -8.70
CA ASN A 110 -25.06 -3.08 -7.31
C ASN A 110 -26.30 -3.33 -6.45
N GLY A 111 -27.48 -3.28 -7.07
CA GLY A 111 -28.77 -3.60 -6.44
C GLY A 111 -29.06 -5.10 -6.32
N SER A 112 -28.30 -5.96 -7.00
CA SER A 112 -28.47 -7.41 -6.94
C SER A 112 -27.74 -8.01 -5.73
N ASP A 113 -28.48 -8.67 -4.85
CA ASP A 113 -27.93 -9.40 -3.71
C ASP A 113 -27.12 -10.63 -4.15
N GLU A 114 -27.52 -11.30 -5.24
CA GLU A 114 -26.79 -12.46 -5.79
C GLU A 114 -25.35 -12.11 -6.18
N ILE A 115 -25.16 -10.94 -6.82
CA ILE A 115 -23.82 -10.46 -7.20
C ILE A 115 -23.02 -10.04 -5.96
N ARG A 116 -23.67 -9.42 -4.98
CA ARG A 116 -23.03 -9.02 -3.72
C ARG A 116 -22.52 -10.26 -2.96
N ASP A 117 -23.35 -11.28 -2.84
CA ASP A 117 -23.01 -12.55 -2.20
C ASP A 117 -21.89 -13.28 -2.94
N LEU A 118 -21.94 -13.28 -4.28
CA LEU A 118 -20.87 -13.87 -5.08
C LEU A 118 -19.55 -13.13 -4.87
N LYS A 119 -19.54 -11.79 -4.89
CA LYS A 119 -18.34 -10.98 -4.61
C LYS A 119 -17.79 -11.29 -3.22
N ALA A 120 -18.64 -11.34 -2.20
CA ALA A 120 -18.22 -11.66 -0.83
C ALA A 120 -17.60 -13.08 -0.73
N LYS A 121 -18.19 -14.09 -1.41
CA LYS A 121 -17.62 -15.44 -1.45
C LYS A 121 -16.28 -15.50 -2.20
N LEU A 122 -16.13 -14.74 -3.28
CA LEU A 122 -14.87 -14.64 -4.04
C LEU A 122 -13.79 -13.93 -3.22
N GLU A 123 -14.15 -12.90 -2.48
CA GLU A 123 -13.25 -12.20 -1.57
C GLU A 123 -12.82 -13.12 -0.40
N ALA A 124 -13.76 -13.84 0.21
CA ALA A 124 -13.46 -14.84 1.22
C ALA A 124 -12.50 -15.93 0.69
N ALA A 125 -12.68 -16.38 -0.55
CA ALA A 125 -11.78 -17.32 -1.21
C ALA A 125 -10.37 -16.73 -1.38
N ARG A 126 -10.28 -15.45 -1.75
CA ARG A 126 -9.00 -14.74 -1.88
C ARG A 126 -8.28 -14.63 -0.54
N VAL A 127 -8.98 -14.21 0.52
CA VAL A 127 -8.42 -14.13 1.87
C VAL A 127 -7.96 -15.51 2.35
N THR A 128 -8.73 -16.57 2.05
CA THR A 128 -8.34 -17.95 2.41
C THR A 128 -7.07 -18.38 1.69
N LYS A 129 -6.91 -18.03 0.41
CA LYS A 129 -5.68 -18.27 -0.34
C LYS A 129 -4.48 -17.50 0.22
N GLU A 130 -4.67 -16.21 0.53
CA GLU A 130 -3.63 -15.37 1.13
C GLU A 130 -3.21 -15.90 2.50
N ARG A 131 -4.17 -16.33 3.33
CA ARG A 131 -3.90 -17.00 4.61
C ARG A 131 -3.12 -18.29 4.44
N ALA A 132 -3.47 -19.12 3.44
CA ALA A 132 -2.73 -20.35 3.15
C ALA A 132 -1.27 -20.05 2.74
N ALA A 133 -1.05 -19.00 1.94
CA ALA A 133 0.30 -18.56 1.59
C ALA A 133 1.09 -18.06 2.81
N GLN A 134 0.45 -17.30 3.71
CA GLN A 134 1.07 -16.84 4.95
C GLN A 134 1.46 -18.00 5.88
N LEU A 135 0.60 -19.02 6.01
CA LEU A 135 0.93 -20.21 6.80
C LEU A 135 2.12 -20.98 6.22
N LEU A 136 2.20 -21.11 4.89
CA LEU A 136 3.35 -21.71 4.23
C LEU A 136 4.62 -20.88 4.44
N GLU A 137 4.54 -19.55 4.34
CA GLU A 137 5.66 -18.66 4.60
C GLU A 137 6.13 -18.77 6.06
N GLN A 138 5.21 -18.83 7.01
CA GLN A 138 5.53 -19.05 8.41
C GLN A 138 6.23 -20.40 8.63
N GLN A 139 5.74 -21.48 8.02
CA GLN A 139 6.39 -22.79 8.10
C GLN A 139 7.81 -22.77 7.51
N ILE A 140 8.02 -22.07 6.40
CA ILE A 140 9.36 -21.89 5.83
C ILE A 140 10.27 -21.15 6.81
N ARG A 141 9.79 -20.04 7.39
CA ARG A 141 10.55 -19.27 8.38
C ARG A 141 10.88 -20.09 9.63
N GLU A 142 9.93 -20.85 10.15
CA GLU A 142 10.16 -21.74 11.31
C GLU A 142 11.23 -22.80 11.00
N GLU A 143 11.22 -23.38 9.80
CA GLU A 143 12.27 -24.32 9.37
C GLU A 143 13.64 -23.64 9.20
N GLU A 144 13.67 -22.41 8.67
CA GLU A 144 14.90 -21.59 8.58
C GLU A 144 15.45 -21.25 9.96
N GLU A 145 14.60 -20.83 10.91
CA GLU A 145 14.99 -20.56 12.30
C GLU A 145 15.54 -21.83 12.98
N ARG A 146 14.86 -22.97 12.82
CA ARG A 146 15.36 -24.27 13.32
C ARG A 146 16.72 -24.62 12.71
N TRP A 147 16.92 -24.35 11.43
CA TRP A 147 18.21 -24.58 10.78
C TRP A 147 19.29 -23.67 11.38
N HIS A 148 18.99 -22.38 11.56
CA HIS A 148 19.89 -21.43 12.22
C HIS A 148 20.24 -21.82 13.65
N GLU A 149 19.26 -22.26 14.45
CA GLU A 149 19.47 -22.74 15.81
C GLU A 149 20.37 -23.97 15.85
N ARG A 150 20.20 -24.92 14.92
CA ARG A 150 21.08 -26.10 14.80
C ARG A 150 22.51 -25.69 14.48
N VAL A 151 22.70 -24.81 13.50
CA VAL A 151 24.04 -24.31 13.13
C VAL A 151 24.69 -23.56 14.30
N LEU A 152 23.93 -22.76 15.05
CA LEU A 152 24.43 -22.09 16.25
C LEU A 152 24.81 -23.10 17.34
N ALA A 153 23.98 -24.11 17.60
CA ALA A 153 24.25 -25.14 18.59
C ALA A 153 25.51 -25.95 18.24
N GLU A 154 25.69 -26.33 16.97
CA GLU A 154 26.90 -26.99 16.47
C GLU A 154 28.14 -26.12 16.71
N ARG A 155 28.07 -24.83 16.39
CA ARG A 155 29.18 -23.89 16.62
C ARG A 155 29.50 -23.72 18.10
N MET A 156 28.49 -23.62 18.95
CA MET A 156 28.69 -23.52 20.41
C MET A 156 29.34 -24.79 20.97
N GLU A 157 28.96 -25.96 20.47
CA GLU A 157 29.58 -27.23 20.88
C GLU A 157 31.03 -27.34 20.38
N GLU A 158 31.32 -26.89 19.16
CA GLU A 158 32.71 -26.78 18.68
C GLU A 158 33.56 -25.86 19.55
N GLU A 159 33.04 -24.70 19.95
CA GLU A 159 33.73 -23.78 20.85
C GLU A 159 33.95 -24.39 22.24
N ARG A 160 32.96 -25.13 22.76
CA ARG A 160 33.06 -25.88 24.02
C ARG A 160 34.15 -26.95 23.95
N LEU A 161 34.20 -27.73 22.86
CA LEU A 161 35.21 -28.76 22.66
C LEU A 161 36.63 -28.16 22.56
N LYS A 162 36.79 -27.06 21.82
CA LYS A 162 38.08 -26.34 21.74
C LYS A 162 38.54 -25.82 23.11
N ALA A 163 37.60 -25.32 23.93
CA ALA A 163 37.91 -24.88 25.29
C ALA A 163 38.40 -26.06 26.16
N LEU A 164 37.72 -27.20 26.07
CA LEU A 164 38.10 -28.43 26.79
C LEU A 164 39.49 -28.93 26.35
N GLU A 165 39.77 -28.96 25.04
CA GLU A 165 41.09 -29.33 24.51
C GLU A 165 42.19 -28.42 25.05
N HIS A 166 41.91 -27.11 25.14
CA HIS A 166 42.86 -26.14 25.67
C HIS A 166 43.07 -26.30 27.19
N GLU A 167 42.05 -26.68 27.96
CA GLU A 167 42.19 -27.04 29.38
C GLU A 167 43.05 -28.29 29.56
N VAL A 168 42.78 -29.35 28.80
CA VAL A 168 43.59 -30.58 28.82
C VAL A 168 45.05 -30.28 28.45
N ALA A 169 45.29 -29.46 27.42
CA ALA A 169 46.64 -29.06 27.02
C ALA A 169 47.36 -28.26 28.13
N LYS A 170 46.64 -27.39 28.85
CA LYS A 170 47.17 -26.69 30.02
C LYS A 170 47.53 -27.66 31.14
N GLU A 171 46.65 -28.60 31.46
CA GLU A 171 46.92 -29.62 32.48
C GLU A 171 48.15 -30.44 32.14
N GLN A 172 48.25 -30.95 30.91
CA GLN A 172 49.43 -31.68 30.42
C GLN A 172 50.71 -30.85 30.51
N SER A 173 50.65 -29.55 30.17
CA SER A 173 51.78 -28.63 30.32
C SER A 173 52.19 -28.48 31.79
N THR A 174 51.23 -28.31 32.71
CA THR A 174 51.52 -28.25 34.15
C THR A 174 52.09 -29.55 34.70
N GLU A 175 51.60 -30.71 34.26
CA GLU A 175 52.15 -32.01 34.64
C GLU A 175 53.58 -32.18 34.13
N ASN A 176 53.85 -31.79 32.89
CA ASN A 176 55.20 -31.81 32.32
C ASN A 176 56.16 -30.93 33.14
N VAL A 177 55.74 -29.72 33.53
CA VAL A 177 56.55 -28.84 34.39
C VAL A 177 56.78 -29.47 35.76
N LYS A 178 55.76 -30.09 36.38
CA LYS A 178 55.92 -30.81 37.66
C LYS A 178 56.90 -31.98 37.53
N TYR A 179 56.81 -32.74 36.43
CA TYR A 179 57.70 -33.86 36.15
C TYR A 179 59.15 -33.41 35.97
N GLN A 180 59.39 -32.36 35.19
CA GLN A 180 60.71 -31.74 35.03
C GLN A 180 61.28 -31.24 36.36
N THR A 181 60.44 -30.55 37.15
CA THR A 181 60.82 -30.08 38.51
C THR A 181 61.24 -31.25 39.41
N LYS A 182 60.50 -32.37 39.37
CA LYS A 182 60.81 -33.57 40.15
C LYS A 182 62.13 -34.21 39.74
N LEU A 183 62.43 -34.26 38.43
CA LEU A 183 63.72 -34.74 37.94
C LEU A 183 64.87 -33.85 38.45
N MET A 184 64.73 -32.53 38.36
CA MET A 184 65.73 -31.60 38.91
C MET A 184 65.97 -31.80 40.41
N GLN A 185 64.91 -32.01 41.19
CA GLN A 185 65.03 -32.29 42.63
C GLN A 185 65.75 -33.62 42.91
N GLN A 186 65.48 -34.67 42.12
CA GLN A 186 66.22 -35.93 42.25
C GLN A 186 67.72 -35.76 41.96
N ASP A 187 68.06 -35.00 40.93
CA ASP A 187 69.47 -34.73 40.61
C ASP A 187 70.16 -33.90 41.69
N GLN A 188 69.46 -32.92 42.29
CA GLN A 188 69.97 -32.20 43.46
C GLN A 188 70.21 -33.10 44.67
N ILE A 189 69.31 -34.06 44.94
CA ILE A 189 69.49 -35.04 46.02
C ILE A 189 70.72 -35.91 45.76
N ARG A 190 70.87 -36.43 44.53
CA ARG A 190 72.05 -37.22 44.14
C ARG A 190 73.36 -36.45 44.28
N LEU A 191 73.38 -35.17 43.89
CA LEU A 191 74.55 -34.31 44.07
C LEU A 191 74.87 -34.09 45.55
N ARG A 192 73.84 -33.91 46.40
CA ARG A 192 74.01 -33.75 47.84
C ARG A 192 74.48 -35.03 48.53
N GLU A 193 74.03 -36.20 48.07
CA GLU A 193 74.53 -37.49 48.54
C GLU A 193 75.99 -37.70 48.18
N LYS A 194 76.40 -37.39 46.94
CA LYS A 194 77.82 -37.41 46.54
C LYS A 194 78.69 -36.48 47.38
N ALA A 195 78.23 -35.26 47.64
CA ALA A 195 78.95 -34.32 48.50
C ALA A 195 79.09 -34.84 49.95
N LYS A 196 78.08 -35.57 50.45
CA LYS A 196 78.19 -36.25 51.75
C LYS A 196 79.23 -37.37 51.72
N GLU A 197 79.25 -38.20 50.68
CA GLU A 197 80.26 -39.26 50.51
C GLU A 197 81.68 -38.68 50.46
N GLU A 198 81.88 -37.57 49.74
CA GLU A 198 83.16 -36.85 49.69
C GLU A 198 83.57 -36.31 51.06
N SER A 199 82.65 -35.66 51.80
CA SER A 199 82.92 -35.17 53.17
C SER A 199 83.22 -36.31 54.16
N MET A 200 82.57 -37.47 53.98
CA MET A 200 82.80 -38.65 54.81
C MET A 200 84.17 -39.25 54.51
N ALA A 201 84.60 -39.24 53.26
CA ALA A 201 85.93 -39.67 52.85
C ALA A 201 87.02 -38.73 53.37
N GLU A 202 86.79 -37.42 53.38
CA GLU A 202 87.69 -36.44 54.00
C GLU A 202 87.78 -36.64 55.51
N TYR A 203 86.65 -36.86 56.20
CA TYR A 203 86.62 -37.16 57.63
C TYR A 203 87.40 -38.44 57.99
N ILE A 204 87.32 -39.49 57.17
CA ILE A 204 88.09 -40.72 57.38
C ILE A 204 89.59 -40.46 57.23
N ARG A 205 90.01 -39.68 56.21
CA ARG A 205 91.42 -39.28 56.03
C ARG A 205 91.92 -38.43 57.20
N GLU A 206 91.12 -37.48 57.65
CA GLU A 206 91.45 -36.60 58.78
C GLU A 206 91.52 -37.41 60.08
N LYS A 207 90.63 -38.39 60.27
CA LYS A 207 90.69 -39.34 61.39
C LYS A 207 91.95 -40.19 61.37
N GLU A 208 92.36 -40.72 60.21
CA GLU A 208 93.61 -41.50 60.07
C GLU A 208 94.85 -40.62 60.37
N GLN A 209 94.84 -39.36 59.93
CA GLN A 209 95.90 -38.40 60.27
C GLN A 209 95.93 -38.06 61.76
N VAL A 210 94.75 -37.92 62.39
CA VAL A 210 94.63 -37.71 63.83
C VAL A 210 95.09 -38.95 64.60
N GLU A 211 94.78 -40.16 64.15
CA GLU A 211 95.29 -41.41 64.77
C GLU A 211 96.82 -41.49 64.69
N GLN A 212 97.44 -41.09 63.57
CA GLN A 212 98.90 -41.00 63.45
C GLN A 212 99.52 -39.96 64.40
N ILE A 213 98.84 -38.83 64.61
CA ILE A 213 99.25 -37.81 65.59
C ILE A 213 99.09 -38.34 67.02
N VAL A 214 97.99 -39.04 67.34
CA VAL A 214 97.74 -39.65 68.65
C VAL A 214 98.75 -40.76 68.97
N GLU A 215 99.19 -41.52 67.97
CA GLU A 215 100.22 -42.54 68.15
C GLU A 215 101.60 -41.91 68.43
N LYS A 216 101.90 -40.78 67.77
CA LYS A 216 103.07 -39.94 68.06
C LYS A 216 103.01 -39.34 69.47
N ILE A 217 101.83 -38.85 69.87
CA ILE A 217 101.57 -38.32 71.21
C ILE A 217 101.70 -39.41 72.26
N ARG A 218 101.23 -40.64 72.02
CA ARG A 218 101.41 -41.76 72.97
C ARG A 218 102.89 -42.08 73.26
N LEU A 219 103.75 -41.92 72.26
CA LEU A 219 105.20 -42.09 72.41
C LEU A 219 105.87 -40.93 73.15
N GLU A 220 105.37 -39.71 73.00
CA GLU A 220 105.81 -38.54 73.76
C GLU A 220 105.24 -38.52 75.19
N ASP A 221 103.99 -38.94 75.40
CA ASP A 221 103.30 -39.07 76.69
C ASP A 221 103.95 -40.15 77.57
N GLN A 222 104.53 -41.23 77.03
CA GLN A 222 105.31 -42.17 77.83
C GLN A 222 106.56 -41.53 78.47
N ARG A 223 107.09 -40.46 77.86
CA ARG A 223 108.18 -39.66 78.42
C ARG A 223 107.65 -38.56 79.35
N GLU A 224 106.45 -38.05 79.11
CA GLU A 224 105.84 -36.99 79.91
C GLU A 224 105.12 -37.52 81.17
N VAL A 225 104.66 -38.79 81.22
CA VAL A 225 104.04 -39.43 82.40
C VAL A 225 105.03 -39.53 83.57
N GLU A 226 106.33 -39.67 83.31
CA GLU A 226 107.37 -39.59 84.34
C GLU A 226 107.50 -38.17 84.94
N GLU A 227 107.15 -37.12 84.18
CA GLU A 227 107.16 -35.72 84.65
C GLU A 227 105.80 -35.22 85.18
N ARG A 228 104.69 -35.89 84.81
CA ARG A 228 103.31 -35.46 85.11
C ARG A 228 102.78 -35.93 86.48
N LEU A 229 103.38 -36.95 87.09
CA LEU A 229 103.12 -37.32 88.49
C LEU A 229 103.45 -36.17 89.47
N ALA A 230 104.28 -35.20 89.06
CA ALA A 230 104.57 -34.00 89.85
C ALA A 230 103.55 -32.85 89.66
N ARG A 231 102.74 -32.85 88.58
CA ARG A 231 101.84 -31.72 88.22
C ARG A 231 100.33 -32.01 88.38
N GLN A 232 99.94 -33.23 88.74
CA GLN A 232 98.53 -33.64 88.91
C GLN A 232 97.81 -33.13 90.17
N ALA A 233 98.45 -32.32 91.01
CA ALA A 233 97.80 -31.75 92.19
C ALA A 233 97.01 -30.45 91.91
N GLU A 234 97.22 -29.77 90.77
CA GLU A 234 96.70 -28.39 90.55
C GLU A 234 95.46 -28.28 89.64
N ALA A 235 95.20 -29.24 88.76
CA ALA A 235 94.11 -29.14 87.75
C ALA A 235 92.73 -29.66 88.21
N GLN A 236 92.56 -30.10 89.46
CA GLN A 236 91.27 -30.54 90.00
C GLN A 236 90.33 -29.38 90.42
N ARG A 237 90.72 -28.11 90.20
CA ARG A 237 89.93 -26.93 90.60
C ARG A 237 89.20 -26.21 89.44
N GLU A 238 89.54 -26.47 88.18
CA GLU A 238 88.97 -25.73 87.04
C GLU A 238 87.68 -26.35 86.45
N LEU A 239 87.35 -27.60 86.79
CA LEU A 239 86.18 -28.31 86.25
C LEU A 239 84.83 -27.85 86.85
N ALA A 240 84.84 -27.06 87.92
CA ALA A 240 83.62 -26.61 88.60
C ALA A 240 82.95 -25.39 87.94
N LEU A 241 83.68 -24.58 87.15
CA LEU A 241 83.16 -23.31 86.60
C LEU A 241 82.44 -23.46 85.24
N PHE A 242 82.67 -24.57 84.52
CA PHE A 242 82.07 -24.80 83.19
C PHE A 242 80.59 -25.21 83.22
N ILE A 243 80.11 -25.69 84.37
CA ILE A 243 78.73 -26.19 84.53
C ILE A 243 77.72 -25.04 84.69
N GLN A 244 78.14 -23.85 85.18
CA GLN A 244 77.23 -22.71 85.40
C GLN A 244 76.92 -21.90 84.13
N GLN A 245 77.79 -21.90 83.11
CA GLN A 245 77.58 -21.11 81.89
C GLN A 245 76.54 -21.71 80.92
N LYS A 246 76.26 -23.02 81.02
CA LYS A 246 75.29 -23.73 80.15
C LYS A 246 73.82 -23.49 80.51
N ASP A 247 73.52 -23.05 81.74
CA ASP A 247 72.15 -22.88 82.24
C ASP A 247 71.57 -21.48 81.96
N GLU A 248 72.41 -20.46 81.72
CA GLU A 248 71.98 -19.09 81.46
C GLU A 248 71.56 -18.86 79.99
N GLU A 249 72.21 -19.52 79.03
CA GLU A 249 71.87 -19.41 77.60
C GLU A 249 70.47 -19.97 77.28
N ARG A 250 70.01 -20.99 78.02
CA ARG A 250 68.68 -21.60 77.86
C ARG A 250 67.54 -20.67 78.28
N ARG A 251 67.77 -19.79 79.25
CA ARG A 251 66.75 -18.86 79.78
C ARG A 251 66.54 -17.65 78.86
N MET A 252 67.59 -17.22 78.17
CA MET A 252 67.53 -16.05 77.26
C MET A 252 66.82 -16.33 75.93
N GLN A 253 66.71 -17.59 75.51
CA GLN A 253 65.98 -17.98 74.30
C GLN A 253 64.46 -18.00 74.50
N GLN A 254 63.98 -18.45 75.66
CA GLN A 254 62.54 -18.54 75.97
C GLN A 254 61.88 -17.15 76.08
N ILE A 255 62.58 -16.14 76.58
CA ILE A 255 62.05 -14.78 76.73
C ILE A 255 61.83 -14.09 75.36
N LYS A 256 62.66 -14.39 74.35
CA LYS A 256 62.52 -13.79 73.01
C LYS A 256 61.34 -14.37 72.22
N GLU A 257 61.00 -15.63 72.44
CA GLU A 257 59.88 -16.29 71.77
C GLU A 257 58.52 -15.77 72.29
N GLU A 258 58.42 -15.48 73.59
CA GLU A 258 57.20 -14.93 74.20
C GLU A 258 56.90 -13.48 73.76
N GLU A 259 57.92 -12.66 73.50
CA GLU A 259 57.72 -11.27 73.03
C GLU A 259 57.27 -11.19 71.56
N GLU A 260 57.72 -12.12 70.71
CA GLU A 260 57.31 -12.17 69.30
C GLU A 260 55.87 -12.70 69.16
N LEU A 261 55.45 -13.64 70.00
CA LEU A 261 54.06 -14.12 70.06
C LEU A 261 53.07 -13.00 70.46
N ARG A 262 53.44 -12.13 71.40
CA ARG A 262 52.59 -11.00 71.82
C ARG A 262 52.37 -9.96 70.72
N LYS A 263 53.40 -9.67 69.92
CA LYS A 263 53.29 -8.72 68.78
C LYS A 263 52.39 -9.26 67.67
N ILE A 264 52.36 -10.58 67.47
CA ILE A 264 51.52 -11.24 66.46
C ILE A 264 50.04 -11.20 66.87
N GLU A 265 49.72 -11.37 68.16
CA GLU A 265 48.34 -11.28 68.67
C GLU A 265 47.75 -9.86 68.56
N GLU A 266 48.53 -8.83 68.88
CA GLU A 266 48.08 -7.44 68.80
C GLU A 266 47.78 -7.01 67.36
N PHE A 267 48.59 -7.45 66.39
CA PHE A 267 48.36 -7.18 64.97
C PHE A 267 47.11 -7.91 64.44
N ALA A 268 46.87 -9.14 64.87
CA ALA A 268 45.67 -9.90 64.52
C ALA A 268 44.39 -9.25 65.06
N ARG A 269 44.43 -8.68 66.27
CA ARG A 269 43.29 -7.98 66.89
C ARG A 269 42.93 -6.69 66.16
N MET A 270 43.93 -5.88 65.81
CA MET A 270 43.74 -4.62 65.05
C MET A 270 43.15 -4.86 63.65
N LYS A 271 43.50 -5.99 63.00
CA LYS A 271 42.95 -6.35 61.69
C LYS A 271 41.46 -6.72 61.76
N ARG A 272 41.07 -7.50 62.79
CA ARG A 272 39.66 -7.89 63.01
C ARG A 272 38.77 -6.69 63.32
N GLU A 273 39.22 -5.77 64.16
CA GLU A 273 38.46 -4.55 64.47
C GLU A 273 38.27 -3.63 63.24
N ARG A 274 39.25 -3.60 62.32
CA ARG A 274 39.14 -2.85 61.06
C ARG A 274 38.18 -3.51 60.07
N GLU A 275 38.20 -4.84 59.96
CA GLU A 275 37.26 -5.61 59.12
C GLU A 275 35.83 -5.48 59.65
N GLU A 276 35.61 -5.58 60.96
CA GLU A 276 34.29 -5.39 61.58
C GLU A 276 33.74 -3.97 61.38
N ARG A 277 34.59 -2.93 61.41
CA ARG A 277 34.14 -1.55 61.16
C ARG A 277 33.66 -1.36 59.72
N ILE A 278 34.40 -1.92 58.75
CA ILE A 278 34.03 -1.89 57.33
C ILE A 278 32.71 -2.65 57.08
N GLU A 279 32.51 -3.80 57.73
CA GLU A 279 31.24 -4.53 57.62
C GLU A 279 30.05 -3.76 58.21
N ARG A 280 30.24 -3.07 59.34
CA ARG A 280 29.17 -2.25 59.95
C ARG A 280 28.79 -1.06 59.07
N GLU A 281 29.77 -0.36 58.50
CA GLU A 281 29.53 0.74 57.55
C GLU A 281 28.83 0.25 56.27
N ARG A 282 29.21 -0.93 55.75
CA ARG A 282 28.56 -1.54 54.59
C ARG A 282 27.11 -1.95 54.87
N LYS A 283 26.84 -2.53 56.05
CA LYS A 283 25.47 -2.91 56.47
C LYS A 283 24.57 -1.69 56.62
N GLN A 284 25.06 -0.59 57.22
CA GLN A 284 24.31 0.66 57.35
C GLN A 284 23.97 1.26 55.97
N ALA A 285 24.94 1.29 55.03
CA ALA A 285 24.70 1.76 53.68
C ALA A 285 23.71 0.89 52.89
N GLU A 286 23.69 -0.44 53.11
CA GLU A 286 22.70 -1.35 52.50
C GLU A 286 21.30 -1.16 53.10
N GLU A 287 21.19 -0.89 54.40
CA GLU A 287 19.91 -0.62 55.08
C GLU A 287 19.29 0.71 54.63
N GLU A 288 20.09 1.76 54.44
CA GLU A 288 19.62 3.04 53.89
C GLU A 288 19.14 2.90 52.44
N LYS A 289 19.88 2.14 51.61
CA LYS A 289 19.44 1.82 50.24
C LYS A 289 18.13 1.04 50.22
N LYS A 290 17.95 0.07 51.12
CA LYS A 290 16.68 -0.68 51.26
C LYS A 290 15.53 0.22 51.70
N ARG A 291 15.76 1.17 52.61
CA ARG A 291 14.72 2.14 53.01
C ARG A 291 14.28 3.00 51.84
N ILE A 292 15.22 3.58 51.09
CA ILE A 292 14.92 4.44 49.93
C ILE A 292 14.19 3.65 48.84
N LEU A 293 14.61 2.40 48.57
CA LEU A 293 13.94 1.53 47.61
C LEU A 293 12.50 1.21 48.04
N ASN A 294 12.28 0.90 49.32
CA ASN A 294 10.94 0.61 49.85
C ASN A 294 10.01 1.84 49.79
N GLU A 295 10.54 3.04 50.06
CA GLU A 295 9.81 4.30 49.92
C GLU A 295 9.40 4.53 48.45
N LEU A 296 10.33 4.32 47.51
CA LEU A 296 10.08 4.49 46.08
C LEU A 296 9.06 3.47 45.55
N CYS A 297 9.14 2.21 46.02
CA CYS A 297 8.17 1.17 45.68
C CYS A 297 6.77 1.50 46.21
N ARG A 298 6.65 2.05 47.43
CA ARG A 298 5.35 2.51 47.97
C ARG A 298 4.76 3.65 47.15
N GLN A 299 5.55 4.68 46.85
CA GLN A 299 5.09 5.81 46.04
C GLN A 299 4.69 5.38 44.62
N GLN A 300 5.40 4.41 44.05
CA GLN A 300 5.04 3.86 42.74
C GLN A 300 3.74 3.04 42.80
N ALA A 301 3.54 2.26 43.87
CA ALA A 301 2.32 1.48 44.08
C ALA A 301 1.09 2.39 44.27
N GLU A 302 1.22 3.46 45.06
CA GLU A 302 0.15 4.47 45.25
C GLU A 302 -0.21 5.17 43.93
N ARG A 303 0.79 5.61 43.16
CA ARG A 303 0.57 6.21 41.84
C ARG A 303 -0.07 5.25 40.83
N ASN A 304 0.27 3.96 40.89
CA ASN A 304 -0.34 2.96 40.03
C ASN A 304 -1.78 2.70 40.46
N ALA A 305 -2.07 2.61 41.76
CA ALA A 305 -3.43 2.45 42.28
C ALA A 305 -4.33 3.65 41.90
N GLU A 306 -3.85 4.89 42.05
CA GLU A 306 -4.58 6.09 41.60
C GLU A 306 -4.87 6.08 40.10
N ARG A 307 -3.95 5.57 39.27
CA ARG A 307 -4.17 5.41 37.82
C ARG A 307 -5.21 4.35 37.52
N GLU A 308 -5.14 3.20 38.19
CA GLU A 308 -6.12 2.13 38.04
C GLU A 308 -7.53 2.58 38.47
N GLU A 309 -7.65 3.34 39.55
CA GLU A 309 -8.92 3.93 39.99
C GLU A 309 -9.47 4.94 38.97
N LEU A 310 -8.62 5.80 38.40
CA LEU A 310 -9.02 6.74 37.35
C LEU A 310 -9.43 6.03 36.06
N GLU A 311 -8.73 4.96 35.68
CA GLU A 311 -9.09 4.14 34.52
C GLU A 311 -10.41 3.39 34.75
N TYR A 312 -10.60 2.83 35.94
CA TYR A 312 -11.86 2.19 36.32
C TYR A 312 -13.05 3.16 36.24
N LEU A 313 -12.92 4.37 36.81
CA LEU A 313 -13.96 5.41 36.75
C LEU A 313 -14.23 5.87 35.31
N ARG A 314 -13.20 5.92 34.45
CA ARG A 314 -13.35 6.27 33.04
C ARG A 314 -14.10 5.19 32.26
N ASP A 315 -13.80 3.93 32.52
CA ASP A 315 -14.47 2.79 31.91
C ASP A 315 -15.93 2.67 32.38
N GLU A 316 -16.21 3.01 33.63
CA GLU A 316 -17.57 3.06 34.19
C GLU A 316 -18.38 4.19 33.56
N LEU A 317 -17.82 5.39 33.45
CA LEU A 317 -18.44 6.52 32.75
C LEU A 317 -18.73 6.18 31.28
N TYR A 318 -17.78 5.54 30.58
CA TYR A 318 -17.98 5.13 29.19
C TYR A 318 -19.12 4.11 29.04
N ARG A 319 -19.24 3.16 29.98
CA ARG A 319 -20.36 2.21 30.00
C ARG A 319 -21.69 2.91 30.24
N GLU A 320 -21.76 3.81 31.22
CA GLU A 320 -22.98 4.58 31.50
C GLU A 320 -23.41 5.47 30.33
N GLU A 321 -22.46 6.17 29.69
CA GLU A 321 -22.73 6.98 28.49
C GLU A 321 -23.26 6.10 27.35
N ARG A 322 -22.69 4.90 27.18
CA ARG A 322 -23.15 3.97 26.14
C ARG A 322 -24.55 3.45 26.41
N GLU A 323 -24.84 3.06 27.66
CA GLU A 323 -26.16 2.61 28.07
C GLU A 323 -27.21 3.73 27.99
N ALA A 324 -26.85 4.97 28.31
CA ALA A 324 -27.74 6.13 28.13
C ALA A 324 -28.05 6.38 26.65
N LEU A 325 -27.04 6.26 25.78
CA LEU A 325 -27.19 6.44 24.35
C LEU A 325 -28.03 5.34 23.71
N ASP A 326 -27.86 4.09 24.14
CA ASP A 326 -28.65 2.97 23.64
C ASP A 326 -30.10 3.05 24.18
N ARG A 327 -30.34 3.47 25.43
CA ARG A 327 -31.69 3.81 25.93
C ARG A 327 -32.36 4.91 25.10
N ALA A 328 -31.64 5.98 24.78
CA ALA A 328 -32.18 7.07 23.96
C ALA A 328 -32.55 6.61 22.54
N LYS A 329 -31.76 5.70 21.95
CA LYS A 329 -32.09 5.07 20.65
C LYS A 329 -33.34 4.21 20.74
N ASP A 330 -33.47 3.40 21.80
CA ASP A 330 -34.62 2.53 22.00
C ASP A 330 -35.90 3.36 22.20
N GLU A 331 -35.84 4.44 22.98
CA GLU A 331 -36.94 5.38 23.13
C GLU A 331 -37.31 6.07 21.81
N ALA A 332 -36.33 6.49 21.01
CA ALA A 332 -36.56 7.09 19.69
C ALA A 332 -37.17 6.08 18.71
N ALA A 333 -36.70 4.83 18.70
CA ALA A 333 -37.25 3.76 17.88
C ALA A 333 -38.69 3.44 18.29
N LEU A 334 -38.99 3.43 19.59
CA LEU A 334 -40.34 3.18 20.10
C LEU A 334 -41.29 4.34 19.78
N LYS A 335 -40.85 5.59 19.91
CA LYS A 335 -41.61 6.77 19.47
C LYS A 335 -41.91 6.71 17.97
N LYS A 336 -40.90 6.41 17.15
CA LYS A 336 -41.06 6.28 15.70
C LYS A 336 -42.02 5.14 15.34
N ALA A 337 -41.93 3.99 16.01
CA ALA A 337 -42.86 2.87 15.78
C ALA A 337 -44.31 3.23 16.14
N ILE A 338 -44.52 4.02 17.20
CA ILE A 338 -45.85 4.54 17.56
C ILE A 338 -46.35 5.53 16.51
N GLU A 339 -45.50 6.47 16.07
CA GLU A 339 -45.82 7.44 15.02
C GLU A 339 -46.17 6.75 13.70
N ASP A 340 -45.34 5.80 13.26
CA ASP A 340 -45.56 5.02 12.04
C ASP A 340 -46.87 4.22 12.12
N ARG A 341 -47.16 3.59 13.28
CA ARG A 341 -48.43 2.88 13.50
C ARG A 341 -49.63 3.83 13.47
N PHE A 342 -49.51 5.01 14.08
CA PHE A 342 -50.57 6.01 14.08
C PHE A 342 -50.82 6.57 12.67
N GLN A 343 -49.75 6.86 11.92
CA GLN A 343 -49.83 7.28 10.52
C GLN A 343 -50.46 6.19 9.65
N MET A 344 -50.10 4.92 9.87
CA MET A 344 -50.70 3.78 9.14
C MET A 344 -52.19 3.64 9.45
N MET A 345 -52.59 3.76 10.72
CA MET A 345 -54.01 3.74 11.11
C MET A 345 -54.78 4.91 10.49
N LYS A 346 -54.22 6.12 10.54
CA LYS A 346 -54.85 7.32 9.95
C LYS A 346 -54.96 7.22 8.43
N ALA A 347 -53.94 6.69 7.75
CA ALA A 347 -53.96 6.44 6.31
C ALA A 347 -55.00 5.37 5.94
N PHE A 348 -55.14 4.32 6.76
CA PHE A 348 -56.17 3.31 6.58
C PHE A 348 -57.58 3.87 6.79
N GLU A 349 -57.80 4.69 7.83
CA GLU A 349 -59.06 5.39 8.06
C GLU A 349 -59.40 6.35 6.91
N GLN A 350 -58.43 7.11 6.41
CA GLN A 350 -58.61 7.97 5.23
C GLN A 350 -58.94 7.16 3.98
N GLN A 351 -58.24 6.06 3.72
CA GLN A 351 -58.52 5.19 2.58
C GLN A 351 -59.93 4.57 2.68
N MET A 352 -60.36 4.17 3.87
CA MET A 352 -61.70 3.62 4.09
C MET A 352 -62.77 4.70 3.94
N ALA A 353 -62.55 5.90 4.48
CA ALA A 353 -63.45 7.04 4.31
C ALA A 353 -63.58 7.46 2.84
N GLU A 354 -62.46 7.57 2.10
CA GLU A 354 -62.48 7.85 0.66
C GLU A 354 -63.18 6.75 -0.15
N LYS A 355 -63.03 5.49 0.27
CA LYS A 355 -63.71 4.35 -0.37
C LYS A 355 -65.21 4.38 -0.10
N GLU A 356 -65.63 4.74 1.10
CA GLU A 356 -67.03 4.92 1.47
C GLU A 356 -67.65 6.13 0.77
N GLU A 357 -66.96 7.28 0.73
CA GLU A 357 -67.36 8.46 -0.02
C GLU A 357 -67.49 8.16 -1.52
N ARG A 358 -66.51 7.48 -2.13
CA ARG A 358 -66.61 7.06 -3.54
C ARG A 358 -67.78 6.11 -3.77
N LYS A 359 -68.08 5.22 -2.81
CA LYS A 359 -69.22 4.31 -2.90
C LYS A 359 -70.54 5.07 -2.77
N LEU A 360 -70.61 6.06 -1.88
CA LEU A 360 -71.75 6.96 -1.71
C LEU A 360 -71.96 7.83 -2.94
N GLN A 361 -70.91 8.47 -3.46
CA GLN A 361 -70.94 9.26 -4.70
C GLN A 361 -71.40 8.41 -5.88
N ARG A 362 -70.86 7.19 -6.05
CA ARG A 362 -71.33 6.26 -7.10
C ARG A 362 -72.79 5.84 -6.91
N ALA A 363 -73.22 5.61 -5.66
CA ALA A 363 -74.61 5.26 -5.37
C ALA A 363 -75.57 6.45 -5.58
N GLU A 364 -75.13 7.67 -5.28
CA GLU A 364 -75.86 8.91 -5.57
C GLU A 364 -75.91 9.21 -7.05
N GLU A 365 -74.82 9.01 -7.78
CA GLU A 365 -74.78 9.10 -9.25
C GLU A 365 -75.68 8.04 -9.88
N GLU A 366 -75.69 6.81 -9.37
CA GLU A 366 -76.58 5.73 -9.84
C GLU A 366 -78.05 6.04 -9.51
N ARG A 367 -78.34 6.64 -8.35
CA ARG A 367 -79.69 7.11 -7.99
C ARG A 367 -80.12 8.29 -8.87
N LYS A 368 -79.29 9.32 -9.01
CA LYS A 368 -79.53 10.46 -9.92
C LYS A 368 -79.71 9.99 -11.35
N PHE A 369 -78.94 9.01 -11.81
CA PHE A 369 -79.08 8.41 -13.13
C PHE A 369 -80.38 7.61 -13.26
N ARG A 370 -80.78 6.82 -12.25
CA ARG A 370 -82.08 6.14 -12.22
C ARG A 370 -83.25 7.12 -12.20
N ASP A 371 -83.16 8.19 -11.41
CA ASP A 371 -84.20 9.21 -11.28
C ASP A 371 -84.32 10.04 -12.56
N ILE A 372 -83.21 10.39 -13.22
CA ILE A 372 -83.20 11.05 -14.53
C ILE A 372 -83.76 10.11 -15.62
N MET A 373 -83.45 8.81 -15.57
CA MET A 373 -84.01 7.84 -16.52
C MET A 373 -85.51 7.62 -16.28
N LEU A 374 -85.97 7.49 -15.03
CA LEU A 374 -87.38 7.37 -14.67
C LEU A 374 -88.17 8.66 -14.96
N ALA A 375 -87.58 9.85 -14.75
CA ALA A 375 -88.18 11.12 -15.11
C ALA A 375 -88.28 11.31 -16.63
N LYS A 376 -87.26 10.89 -17.39
CA LYS A 376 -87.34 10.82 -18.86
C LYS A 376 -88.44 9.89 -19.33
N PHE A 377 -88.58 8.70 -18.73
CA PHE A 377 -89.66 7.78 -19.05
C PHE A 377 -91.05 8.32 -18.66
N ALA A 378 -91.17 9.05 -17.55
CA ALA A 378 -92.44 9.66 -17.13
C ALA A 378 -92.83 10.93 -17.93
N GLU A 379 -91.85 11.71 -18.41
CA GLU A 379 -92.08 12.80 -19.37
C GLU A 379 -92.44 12.26 -20.76
N ASP A 380 -91.87 11.11 -21.17
CA ASP A 380 -92.22 10.44 -22.42
C ASP A 380 -93.58 9.70 -22.34
N ASP A 381 -93.98 9.15 -21.20
CA ASP A 381 -95.32 8.56 -20.96
C ASP A 381 -96.44 9.63 -21.00
N ARG A 382 -96.14 10.89 -20.62
CA ARG A 382 -97.09 12.02 -20.74
C ARG A 382 -97.25 12.52 -22.17
N ILE A 383 -96.29 12.24 -23.05
CA ILE A 383 -96.33 12.55 -24.48
C ILE A 383 -96.77 11.30 -25.28
N GLU A 384 -97.23 10.24 -24.60
CA GLU A 384 -97.76 8.99 -25.17
C GLU A 384 -99.30 8.97 -25.23
N GLN A 385 -99.92 10.06 -25.71
CA GLN A 385 -101.23 9.99 -26.35
C GLN A 385 -101.13 10.54 -27.78
N MET A 386 -101.29 9.62 -28.74
CA MET A 386 -101.23 9.77 -30.20
C MET A 386 -99.83 9.66 -30.85
N ASN A 387 -99.43 8.41 -31.17
CA ASN A 387 -99.17 7.91 -32.54
C ASN A 387 -98.27 6.66 -32.53
N ASP A 388 -98.89 5.49 -32.63
CA ASP A 388 -98.27 4.15 -32.50
C ASP A 388 -97.22 3.78 -33.56
N GLN A 389 -97.02 4.57 -34.62
CA GLN A 389 -95.95 4.31 -35.60
C GLN A 389 -94.58 4.87 -35.18
N LYS A 390 -94.52 5.95 -34.40
CA LYS A 390 -93.25 6.51 -33.89
C LYS A 390 -92.66 5.70 -32.74
N ARG A 391 -93.50 4.91 -32.06
CA ARG A 391 -93.15 4.02 -30.93
C ARG A 391 -92.16 2.92 -31.33
N ARG A 392 -92.38 2.27 -32.47
CA ARG A 392 -91.47 1.19 -32.96
C ARG A 392 -90.09 1.70 -33.37
N ILE A 393 -90.01 2.87 -33.99
CA ILE A 393 -88.72 3.44 -34.45
C ILE A 393 -87.91 3.92 -33.24
N LYS A 394 -88.52 4.66 -32.30
CA LYS A 394 -87.82 5.14 -31.10
C LYS A 394 -87.41 4.03 -30.14
N ILE A 395 -88.22 2.98 -29.94
CA ILE A 395 -87.80 1.82 -29.12
C ILE A 395 -86.60 1.11 -29.77
N GLN A 396 -86.55 1.01 -31.10
CA GLN A 396 -85.39 0.46 -31.80
C GLN A 396 -84.16 1.38 -31.70
N GLU A 397 -84.34 2.70 -31.73
CA GLU A 397 -83.26 3.67 -31.51
C GLU A 397 -82.72 3.62 -30.07
N HIS A 398 -83.60 3.57 -29.06
CA HIS A 398 -83.19 3.41 -27.66
C HIS A 398 -82.52 2.06 -27.39
N LYS A 399 -83.01 0.98 -28.01
CA LYS A 399 -82.36 -0.34 -27.94
C LYS A 399 -80.97 -0.30 -28.56
N ARG A 400 -80.80 0.35 -29.72
CA ARG A 400 -79.49 0.58 -30.35
C ARG A 400 -78.58 1.48 -29.53
N GLU A 401 -79.11 2.47 -28.82
CA GLU A 401 -78.32 3.37 -27.95
C GLU A 401 -77.83 2.63 -26.70
N VAL A 402 -78.67 1.81 -26.08
CA VAL A 402 -78.30 0.96 -24.93
C VAL A 402 -77.30 -0.11 -25.35
N GLU A 403 -77.50 -0.76 -26.50
CA GLU A 403 -76.53 -1.70 -27.07
C GLU A 403 -75.18 -1.00 -27.34
N ARG A 404 -75.19 0.22 -27.93
CA ARG A 404 -73.98 1.03 -28.10
C ARG A 404 -73.27 1.35 -26.79
N LEU A 405 -74.00 1.71 -25.73
CA LEU A 405 -73.39 1.99 -24.41
C LEU A 405 -72.83 0.73 -23.73
N VAL A 406 -73.48 -0.42 -23.90
CA VAL A 406 -72.97 -1.71 -23.42
C VAL A 406 -71.74 -2.14 -24.21
N ASP A 407 -71.72 -1.90 -25.52
CA ASP A 407 -70.58 -2.19 -26.39
C ASP A 407 -69.39 -1.28 -26.07
N ILE A 408 -69.60 0.02 -25.85
CA ILE A 408 -68.56 0.95 -25.39
C ILE A 408 -67.99 0.49 -24.04
N ARG A 409 -68.84 0.07 -23.09
CA ARG A 409 -68.37 -0.43 -21.78
C ARG A 409 -67.60 -1.74 -21.91
N ARG A 410 -67.99 -2.63 -22.82
CA ARG A 410 -67.24 -3.86 -23.13
C ARG A 410 -65.90 -3.55 -23.79
N GLN A 411 -65.85 -2.58 -24.71
CA GLN A 411 -64.62 -2.10 -25.32
C GLN A 411 -63.68 -1.51 -24.28
N MET A 412 -64.15 -0.63 -23.39
CA MET A 412 -63.34 -0.08 -22.30
C MET A 412 -62.75 -1.18 -21.40
N TYR A 413 -63.54 -2.20 -21.03
CA TYR A 413 -63.04 -3.33 -20.23
C TYR A 413 -62.01 -4.20 -20.99
N GLN A 414 -62.20 -4.39 -22.30
CA GLN A 414 -61.24 -5.10 -23.15
C GLN A 414 -59.94 -4.31 -23.28
N GLU A 415 -60.01 -3.00 -23.49
CA GLU A 415 -58.86 -2.10 -23.54
C GLU A 415 -58.10 -2.07 -22.20
N GLU A 416 -58.79 -1.98 -21.07
CA GLU A 416 -58.18 -2.06 -19.73
C GLU A 416 -57.46 -3.40 -19.52
N ARG A 417 -58.08 -4.52 -19.90
CA ARG A 417 -57.47 -5.85 -19.79
C ARG A 417 -56.27 -6.02 -20.72
N GLU A 418 -56.36 -5.51 -21.94
CA GLU A 418 -55.23 -5.50 -22.88
C GLU A 418 -54.08 -4.65 -22.37
N ASN A 419 -54.38 -3.48 -21.79
CA ASN A 419 -53.38 -2.62 -21.16
C ASN A 419 -52.73 -3.32 -19.96
N GLU A 420 -53.50 -4.00 -19.10
CA GLU A 420 -52.96 -4.78 -17.99
C GLU A 420 -52.04 -5.92 -18.48
N LEU A 421 -52.45 -6.64 -19.53
CA LEU A 421 -51.62 -7.69 -20.14
C LEU A 421 -50.33 -7.12 -20.75
N ARG A 422 -50.40 -5.96 -21.41
CA ARG A 422 -49.22 -5.27 -21.95
C ARG A 422 -48.28 -4.81 -20.84
N GLU A 423 -48.80 -4.23 -19.76
CA GLU A 423 -47.97 -3.82 -18.62
C GLU A 423 -47.31 -5.02 -17.94
N ARG A 424 -48.03 -6.13 -17.75
CA ARG A 424 -47.44 -7.38 -17.25
C ARG A 424 -46.34 -7.92 -18.17
N ALA A 425 -46.55 -7.90 -19.48
CA ALA A 425 -45.54 -8.33 -20.45
C ALA A 425 -44.29 -7.43 -20.38
N ARG A 426 -44.46 -6.10 -20.26
CA ARG A 426 -43.34 -5.16 -20.11
C ARG A 426 -42.55 -5.40 -18.83
N LEU A 427 -43.23 -5.61 -17.70
CA LEU A 427 -42.56 -5.94 -16.42
C LEU A 427 -41.78 -7.24 -16.52
N GLN A 428 -42.34 -8.27 -17.16
CA GLN A 428 -41.64 -9.54 -17.39
C GLN A 428 -40.41 -9.38 -18.29
N GLU A 429 -40.50 -8.57 -19.34
CA GLU A 429 -39.36 -8.25 -20.19
C GLU A 429 -38.27 -7.49 -19.43
N GLU A 430 -38.63 -6.51 -18.60
CA GLU A 430 -37.69 -5.77 -17.76
C GLU A 430 -37.00 -6.68 -16.72
N GLU A 431 -37.75 -7.58 -16.08
CA GLU A 431 -37.20 -8.57 -15.15
C GLU A 431 -36.26 -9.54 -15.87
N ALA A 432 -36.63 -10.04 -17.05
CA ALA A 432 -35.78 -10.91 -17.86
C ALA A 432 -34.50 -10.19 -18.31
N GLN A 433 -34.57 -8.91 -18.67
CA GLN A 433 -33.40 -8.09 -18.99
C GLN A 433 -32.48 -7.92 -17.77
N LYS A 434 -33.04 -7.62 -16.59
CA LYS A 434 -32.27 -7.54 -15.34
C LYS A 434 -31.57 -8.86 -15.03
N GLN A 435 -32.27 -9.99 -15.15
CA GLN A 435 -31.70 -11.32 -14.94
C GLN A 435 -30.56 -11.61 -15.91
N ARG A 436 -30.69 -11.26 -17.20
CA ARG A 436 -29.60 -11.41 -18.17
C ARG A 436 -28.36 -10.61 -17.78
N ILE A 437 -28.52 -9.37 -17.33
CA ILE A 437 -27.41 -8.52 -16.85
C ILE A 437 -26.72 -9.17 -15.65
N ILE A 438 -27.49 -9.69 -14.70
CA ILE A 438 -26.98 -10.38 -13.51
C ILE A 438 -26.20 -11.64 -13.92
N GLU A 439 -26.75 -12.47 -14.80
CA GLU A 439 -26.07 -13.69 -15.27
C GLU A 439 -24.78 -13.40 -16.03
N GLU A 440 -24.75 -12.36 -16.87
CA GLU A 440 -23.54 -11.92 -17.56
C GLU A 440 -22.45 -11.47 -16.58
N GLU A 441 -22.81 -10.64 -15.60
CA GLU A 441 -21.85 -10.15 -14.60
C GLU A 441 -21.37 -11.29 -13.70
N ARG A 442 -22.26 -12.21 -13.34
CA ARG A 442 -21.92 -13.43 -12.60
C ARG A 442 -20.87 -14.27 -13.35
N LYS A 443 -21.08 -14.54 -14.64
CA LYS A 443 -20.12 -15.26 -15.49
C LYS A 443 -18.80 -14.50 -15.60
N ARG A 444 -18.84 -13.17 -15.73
CA ARG A 444 -17.65 -12.31 -15.75
C ARG A 444 -16.83 -12.42 -14.46
N LEU A 445 -17.46 -12.27 -13.30
CA LEU A 445 -16.80 -12.36 -11.99
C LEU A 445 -16.14 -13.72 -11.77
N LEU A 446 -16.81 -14.81 -12.17
CA LEU A 446 -16.25 -16.15 -12.09
C LEU A 446 -15.01 -16.32 -12.98
N ARG A 447 -15.05 -15.83 -14.23
CA ARG A 447 -13.89 -15.89 -15.14
C ARG A 447 -12.69 -15.10 -14.61
N GLU A 448 -12.93 -13.88 -14.15
CA GLU A 448 -11.87 -12.97 -13.72
C GLU A 448 -11.25 -13.42 -12.39
N HIS A 449 -12.07 -13.68 -11.38
CA HIS A 449 -11.61 -13.89 -10.00
C HIS A 449 -11.49 -15.35 -9.61
N ALA A 450 -12.45 -16.21 -9.97
CA ALA A 450 -12.47 -17.59 -9.48
C ALA A 450 -11.47 -18.52 -10.19
N ALA A 451 -11.03 -18.20 -11.41
CA ALA A 451 -10.06 -19.03 -12.16
C ALA A 451 -8.73 -19.29 -11.42
N GLY A 452 -8.30 -18.39 -10.53
CA GLY A 452 -7.08 -18.54 -9.73
C GLY A 452 -7.32 -18.99 -8.28
N LEU A 453 -8.58 -19.28 -7.93
CA LEU A 453 -9.05 -19.57 -6.58
C LEU A 453 -9.76 -20.92 -6.47
N LYS A 454 -9.66 -21.78 -7.50
CA LYS A 454 -10.41 -23.06 -7.62
C LYS A 454 -10.39 -23.89 -6.33
N ASP A 455 -9.24 -24.01 -5.68
CA ASP A 455 -9.07 -24.83 -4.47
C ASP A 455 -9.53 -24.13 -3.17
N PHE A 456 -9.82 -22.83 -3.23
CA PHE A 456 -10.15 -21.98 -2.08
C PHE A 456 -11.60 -21.45 -2.13
N LEU A 457 -12.42 -21.90 -3.10
CA LEU A 457 -13.80 -21.43 -3.24
C LEU A 457 -14.72 -22.00 -2.14
N PRO A 458 -15.49 -21.17 -1.43
CA PRO A 458 -16.52 -21.62 -0.51
C PRO A 458 -17.61 -22.45 -1.18
N LYS A 459 -18.27 -23.32 -0.41
CA LYS A 459 -19.43 -24.10 -0.88
C LYS A 459 -20.54 -23.17 -1.37
N GLY A 460 -21.21 -23.54 -2.48
CA GLY A 460 -22.31 -22.76 -3.05
C GLY A 460 -21.89 -21.47 -3.78
N THR A 461 -20.63 -21.37 -4.20
CA THR A 461 -20.14 -20.36 -5.17
C THR A 461 -20.57 -20.69 -6.59
N LEU A 462 -20.52 -21.97 -6.96
CA LEU A 462 -20.95 -22.49 -8.26
C LEU A 462 -22.38 -23.01 -8.12
N GLN A 463 -23.30 -22.45 -8.90
CA GLN A 463 -24.73 -22.81 -8.86
C GLN A 463 -25.09 -23.71 -10.03
N LYS A 464 -24.49 -23.50 -11.21
CA LYS A 464 -24.75 -24.25 -12.44
C LYS A 464 -23.54 -25.11 -12.79
N ARG A 465 -23.76 -26.25 -13.46
CA ARG A 465 -22.67 -27.10 -13.98
C ARG A 465 -21.79 -26.35 -14.98
N GLU A 466 -22.39 -25.50 -15.81
CA GLU A 466 -21.71 -24.61 -16.75
C GLU A 466 -20.65 -23.72 -16.07
N ASP A 467 -20.84 -23.37 -14.79
CA ASP A 467 -19.89 -22.53 -14.07
C ASP A 467 -18.56 -23.26 -13.84
N VAL A 468 -18.58 -24.58 -13.69
CA VAL A 468 -17.38 -25.41 -13.52
C VAL A 468 -16.58 -25.41 -14.82
N ASP A 469 -17.24 -25.61 -15.96
CA ASP A 469 -16.60 -25.61 -17.28
C ASP A 469 -15.99 -24.23 -17.60
N LEU A 470 -16.70 -23.15 -17.25
CA LEU A 470 -16.21 -21.78 -17.39
C LEU A 470 -14.95 -21.52 -16.56
N LEU A 471 -14.87 -22.07 -15.34
CA LEU A 471 -13.68 -21.95 -14.51
C LEU A 471 -12.49 -22.70 -15.09
N ASP A 472 -12.71 -23.92 -15.57
CA ASP A 472 -11.64 -24.73 -16.16
C ASP A 472 -11.08 -24.10 -17.42
N GLN A 473 -11.95 -23.56 -18.29
CA GLN A 473 -11.54 -22.79 -19.47
C GLN A 473 -10.76 -21.52 -19.08
N ALA A 474 -11.24 -20.77 -18.10
CA ALA A 474 -10.57 -19.54 -17.64
C ALA A 474 -9.23 -19.84 -16.98
N ALA A 475 -9.12 -20.93 -16.21
CA ALA A 475 -7.86 -21.39 -15.61
C ALA A 475 -6.86 -21.81 -16.69
N GLN A 476 -7.29 -22.59 -17.69
CA GLN A 476 -6.45 -22.98 -18.83
C GLN A 476 -5.98 -21.76 -19.64
N ALA A 477 -6.86 -20.78 -19.89
CA ALA A 477 -6.51 -19.54 -20.57
C ALA A 477 -5.45 -18.74 -19.81
N LYS A 478 -5.56 -18.63 -18.47
CA LYS A 478 -4.54 -17.98 -17.64
C LYS A 478 -3.21 -18.71 -17.66
N VAL A 479 -3.22 -20.05 -17.64
CA VAL A 479 -1.99 -20.86 -17.75
C VAL A 479 -1.34 -20.66 -19.11
N LYS A 480 -2.13 -20.66 -20.20
CA LYS A 480 -1.65 -20.42 -21.56
C LYS A 480 -1.05 -19.00 -21.70
N ALA A 481 -1.74 -17.97 -21.24
CA ALA A 481 -1.24 -16.60 -21.25
C ALA A 481 0.07 -16.44 -20.45
N ARG A 482 0.20 -17.12 -19.30
CA ARG A 482 1.44 -17.12 -18.50
C ARG A 482 2.60 -17.86 -19.20
N ARG A 483 2.29 -18.84 -20.05
CA ARG A 483 3.29 -19.56 -20.86
C ARG A 483 3.73 -18.76 -22.08
N GLU A 484 2.85 -17.95 -22.67
CA GLU A 484 3.18 -17.08 -23.81
C GLU A 484 3.92 -15.81 -23.38
N ALA A 485 3.76 -15.38 -22.12
CA ALA A 485 4.46 -14.23 -21.54
C ALA A 485 5.85 -14.57 -20.96
N LYS A 486 6.21 -15.85 -20.89
CA LYS A 486 7.55 -16.35 -20.53
C LYS A 486 8.27 -16.77 -21.79
#